data_AF-A0AAU9SR28-F1
#
_entry.id   AF-A0AAU9SR28-F1
#
_cell.length_a   1.000
_cell.length_b   1.000
_cell.length_c   1.000
_cell.angle_alpha   90.00
_cell.angle_beta   90.00
_cell.angle_gamma   90.00
#
_symmetry.space_group_name_H-M   'P 1'
#
loop_
_entity.id
_entity.type
_entity.pdbx_description
1 polymer ?
#
loop_
_entity_poly.entity_id
_entity_poly.type
_entity_poly.pdbx_seq_one_letter_code
_entity_poly.pdbx_strand_id
1 'polypeptide(L)'
;MYTGNITTYTRVWDSFMESMITRVGLSRSRYLADVSPRIGERLDDNIYVMMQCIPGISTDQCEACLQENVRSYKRCCNGFIGGSVGKPVCYFRWDGYAYLDAFDAFNDTHSRPTPTPPPPPPPPFPAPPPPPQDGQKIATGAIVAIAVSSVIFMVSF
;
A
#
# COMPACT_ATOMS: atom_id res chain seq x y z
N MET A 1 -6.91 23.25 4.66
CA MET A 1 -7.27 22.99 6.08
C MET A 1 -8.70 22.49 6.14
N TYR A 2 -9.01 21.51 6.98
CA TYR A 2 -10.38 21.01 7.16
C TYR A 2 -11.26 22.06 7.84
N THR A 3 -12.48 22.23 7.35
CA THR A 3 -13.41 23.29 7.81
C THR A 3 -14.51 22.79 8.74
N GLY A 4 -14.61 21.48 8.99
CA GLY A 4 -15.58 20.90 9.92
C GLY A 4 -15.04 20.81 11.36
N ASN A 5 -15.58 19.86 12.14
CA ASN A 5 -15.12 19.64 13.51
C ASN A 5 -13.70 19.05 13.52
N ILE A 6 -12.71 19.89 13.84
CA ILE A 6 -11.30 19.52 13.81
C ILE A 6 -10.95 18.39 14.79
N THR A 7 -11.59 18.36 15.96
CA THR A 7 -11.36 17.31 16.97
C THR A 7 -11.81 15.95 16.45
N THR A 8 -12.99 15.90 15.82
CA THR A 8 -13.50 14.68 15.17
C THR A 8 -12.58 14.25 14.05
N TYR A 9 -12.19 15.18 13.18
CA TYR A 9 -11.26 14.90 12.08
C TYR A 9 -9.95 14.31 12.59
N THR A 10 -9.27 14.98 13.52
CA THR A 10 -7.97 14.52 14.04
C THR A 10 -8.09 13.15 14.71
N ARG A 11 -9.16 12.89 15.47
CA ARG A 11 -9.40 11.58 16.09
C ARG A 11 -9.57 10.47 15.05
N VAL A 12 -10.40 10.69 14.03
CA VAL A 12 -10.63 9.70 12.97
C VAL A 12 -9.35 9.50 12.17
N TRP A 13 -8.69 10.57 11.77
CA TRP A 13 -7.43 10.53 11.01
C TRP A 13 -6.37 9.73 11.77
N ASP A 14 -6.17 10.00 13.06
CA ASP A 14 -5.15 9.34 13.89
C ASP A 14 -5.37 7.82 13.97
N SER A 15 -6.58 7.42 14.38
CA SER A 15 -6.94 6.01 14.49
C SER A 15 -6.91 5.28 13.14
N PHE A 16 -7.32 5.96 12.07
CA PHE A 16 -7.38 5.37 10.75
C PHE A 16 -5.98 5.19 10.15
N MET A 17 -5.09 6.17 10.30
CA MET A 17 -3.71 6.06 9.84
C MET A 17 -2.94 4.97 10.56
N GLU A 18 -3.11 4.84 11.88
CA GLU A 18 -2.49 3.75 12.65
C GLU A 18 -2.97 2.38 12.16
N SER A 19 -4.28 2.23 11.93
CA SER A 19 -4.86 0.99 11.38
C SER A 19 -4.32 0.67 9.99
N MET A 20 -4.24 1.67 9.10
CA MET A 20 -3.72 1.52 7.74
C MET A 20 -2.25 1.07 7.74
N ILE A 21 -1.43 1.64 8.64
CA ILE A 21 -0.01 1.28 8.81
C ILE A 21 0.15 -0.20 9.16
N THR A 22 -0.56 -0.68 10.17
CA THR A 22 -0.49 -2.10 10.56
C THR A 22 -0.94 -3.00 9.40
N ARG A 23 -2.04 -2.64 8.73
CA ARG A 23 -2.60 -3.47 7.66
C ARG A 23 -1.70 -3.55 6.42
N VAL A 24 -1.08 -2.45 6.00
CA VAL A 24 -0.16 -2.47 4.86
C VAL A 24 1.15 -3.20 5.20
N GLY A 25 1.60 -3.11 6.46
CA GLY A 25 2.71 -3.88 7.01
C GLY A 25 2.47 -5.39 7.01
N LEU A 26 1.22 -5.83 7.12
CA LEU A 26 0.82 -7.25 7.02
C LEU A 26 0.45 -7.67 5.58
N SER A 27 0.19 -6.70 4.70
CA SER A 27 -0.21 -6.96 3.33
C SER A 27 0.93 -7.57 2.51
N ARG A 28 0.64 -8.65 1.78
CA ARG A 28 1.59 -9.30 0.86
C ARG A 28 1.99 -8.40 -0.31
N SER A 29 1.07 -7.56 -0.79
CA SER A 29 1.33 -6.63 -1.89
C SER A 29 2.14 -5.42 -1.46
N ARG A 30 2.37 -5.22 -0.15
CA ARG A 30 2.95 -3.98 0.42
C ARG A 30 2.19 -2.73 -0.02
N TYR A 31 0.91 -2.87 -0.35
CA TYR A 31 0.04 -1.83 -0.84
C TYR A 31 -1.34 -1.99 -0.21
N LEU A 32 -1.97 -0.87 0.16
CA LEU A 32 -3.32 -0.84 0.72
C LEU A 32 -3.98 0.50 0.38
N ALA A 33 -5.25 0.45 -0.02
CA ALA A 33 -6.11 1.61 -0.10
C ALA A 33 -7.43 1.33 0.63
N ASP A 34 -7.91 2.31 1.39
CA ASP A 34 -9.16 2.17 2.15
C ASP A 34 -9.77 3.54 2.50
N VAL A 35 -11.02 3.51 2.97
CA VAL A 35 -11.82 4.69 3.29
C VAL A 35 -12.14 4.71 4.78
N SER A 36 -11.94 5.86 5.42
CA SER A 36 -12.22 6.02 6.86
C SER A 36 -13.73 6.00 7.15
N PRO A 37 -14.14 5.86 8.41
CA PRO A 37 -15.46 6.32 8.86
C PRO A 37 -15.67 7.81 8.56
N ARG A 38 -16.93 8.25 8.62
CA ARG A 38 -17.28 9.65 8.34
C ARG A 38 -16.64 10.62 9.34
N ILE A 39 -16.14 11.74 8.82
CA ILE A 39 -15.57 12.85 9.57
C ILE A 39 -16.52 14.06 9.69
N GLY A 40 -17.59 14.11 8.88
CA GLY A 40 -18.57 15.18 8.86
C GLY A 40 -20.01 14.69 8.70
N GLU A 41 -20.92 15.63 8.43
CA GLU A 41 -22.35 15.35 8.31
C GLU A 41 -22.74 14.84 6.92
N ARG A 42 -21.93 15.12 5.89
CA ARG A 42 -22.23 14.66 4.54
C ARG A 42 -21.93 13.16 4.40
N LEU A 43 -22.62 12.52 3.48
CA LEU A 43 -22.54 11.07 3.28
C LEU A 43 -21.14 10.63 2.81
N ASP A 44 -20.42 11.53 2.15
CA ASP A 44 -19.12 11.40 1.50
C ASP A 44 -17.99 12.15 2.22
N ASP A 45 -18.25 12.69 3.43
CA ASP A 45 -17.21 13.28 4.27
C ASP A 45 -16.36 12.15 4.89
N ASN A 46 -15.49 11.55 4.09
CA ASN A 46 -14.57 10.48 4.46
C ASN A 46 -13.13 10.86 4.13
N ILE A 47 -12.17 10.13 4.71
CA ILE A 47 -10.76 10.22 4.36
C ILE A 47 -10.42 9.02 3.49
N TYR A 48 -9.95 9.28 2.28
CA TYR A 48 -9.47 8.29 1.33
C TYR A 48 -7.97 8.18 1.48
N VAL A 49 -7.45 6.99 1.82
CA VAL A 49 -6.02 6.78 2.08
C VAL A 49 -5.47 5.66 1.23
N MET A 50 -4.26 5.85 0.72
CA MET A 50 -3.42 4.80 0.15
C MET A 50 -2.05 4.81 0.82
N MET A 51 -1.56 3.62 1.16
CA MET A 51 -0.21 3.40 1.67
C MET A 51 0.51 2.35 0.83
N GLN A 52 1.81 2.56 0.63
CA GLN A 52 2.67 1.63 -0.10
C GLN A 52 4.04 1.55 0.56
N CYS A 53 4.61 0.35 0.53
CA CYS A 53 5.99 0.04 0.86
C CYS A 53 6.64 -0.69 -0.31
N ILE A 54 7.97 -0.61 -0.43
CA ILE A 54 8.68 -1.40 -1.44
C ILE A 54 8.61 -2.90 -1.11
N PRO A 55 8.64 -3.79 -2.12
CA PRO A 55 8.80 -5.23 -1.88
C PRO A 55 10.13 -5.56 -1.20
N GLY A 56 10.15 -6.65 -0.42
CA GLY A 56 11.40 -7.20 0.16
C GLY A 56 11.84 -6.65 1.51
N ILE A 57 11.17 -5.64 2.07
CA ILE A 57 11.41 -5.16 3.45
C ILE A 57 10.56 -5.90 4.48
N SER A 58 10.99 -5.89 5.75
CA SER A 58 10.20 -6.48 6.85
C SER A 58 8.93 -5.66 7.14
N THR A 59 7.98 -6.27 7.84
CA THR A 59 6.78 -5.59 8.34
C THR A 59 7.16 -4.39 9.20
N ASP A 60 8.05 -4.58 10.17
CA ASP A 60 8.50 -3.51 11.07
C ASP A 60 9.16 -2.33 10.32
N GLN A 61 9.95 -2.62 9.28
CA GLN A 61 10.56 -1.57 8.44
C GLN A 61 9.51 -0.78 7.67
N CYS A 62 8.49 -1.45 7.12
CA CYS A 62 7.38 -0.80 6.43
C CYS A 62 6.59 0.09 7.40
N GLU A 63 6.21 -0.44 8.55
CA GLU A 63 5.44 0.28 9.55
C GLU A 63 6.20 1.48 10.09
N ALA A 64 7.48 1.30 10.48
CA ALA A 64 8.32 2.38 10.98
C ALA A 64 8.46 3.52 9.96
N CYS A 65 8.66 3.21 8.69
CA CYS A 65 8.77 4.21 7.64
C CYS A 65 7.46 5.01 7.48
N LEU A 66 6.32 4.34 7.43
CA LEU A 66 5.02 5.01 7.29
C LEU A 66 4.67 5.83 8.54
N GLN A 67 4.99 5.33 9.73
CA GLN A 67 4.84 6.08 10.99
C GLN A 67 5.67 7.37 10.97
N GLU A 68 6.88 7.34 10.43
CA GLU A 68 7.68 8.56 10.27
C GLU A 68 7.04 9.54 9.29
N ASN A 69 6.53 9.06 8.16
CA ASN A 69 5.82 9.90 7.20
C ASN A 69 4.59 10.57 7.85
N VAL A 70 3.77 9.79 8.58
CA VAL A 70 2.61 10.29 9.33
C VAL A 70 3.03 11.31 10.39
N ARG A 71 4.09 11.04 11.16
CA ARG A 71 4.65 11.99 12.13
C ARG A 71 5.12 13.28 11.47
N SER A 72 5.73 13.19 10.28
CA SER A 72 6.18 14.36 9.52
C SER A 72 5.00 15.25 9.12
N TYR A 73 3.92 14.65 8.60
CA TYR A 73 2.69 15.38 8.31
C TYR A 73 2.12 16.06 9.56
N LYS A 74 1.97 15.33 10.67
CA LYS A 74 1.41 15.89 11.92
C LYS A 74 2.20 17.09 12.43
N ARG A 75 3.51 17.17 12.16
CA ARG A 75 4.35 18.29 12.59
C ARG A 75 4.12 19.56 11.77
N CYS A 76 3.88 19.46 10.47
CA CYS A 76 3.76 20.65 9.60
C CYS A 76 2.31 21.07 9.34
N CYS A 77 1.42 20.09 9.26
CA CYS A 77 0.23 20.21 8.44
C CYS A 77 -0.98 19.55 9.10
N ASN A 78 -0.93 19.32 10.42
CA ASN A 78 -2.03 18.71 11.15
C ASN A 78 -3.34 19.49 10.91
N GLY A 79 -4.42 18.78 10.60
CA GLY A 79 -5.71 19.38 10.28
C GLY A 79 -5.90 19.76 8.80
N PHE A 80 -4.90 19.56 7.94
CA PHE A 80 -5.07 19.73 6.50
C PHE A 80 -5.63 18.47 5.84
N ILE A 81 -6.71 18.64 5.09
CA ILE A 81 -7.24 17.58 4.22
C ILE A 81 -6.48 17.60 2.90
N GLY A 82 -6.14 16.40 2.39
CA GLY A 82 -5.34 16.27 1.19
C GLY A 82 -3.83 16.33 1.47
N GLY A 83 -3.07 15.43 0.85
CA GLY A 83 -1.61 15.48 0.86
C GLY A 83 -0.96 14.14 0.58
N SER A 84 0.36 14.17 0.43
CA SER A 84 1.17 12.96 0.37
C SER A 84 2.54 13.17 0.98
N VAL A 85 3.13 12.09 1.51
CA VAL A 85 4.50 12.09 2.01
C VAL A 85 5.17 10.80 1.56
N GLY A 86 6.36 10.95 0.97
CA GLY A 86 7.17 9.84 0.46
C GLY A 86 8.55 9.80 1.07
N LYS A 87 9.06 8.59 1.24
CA LYS A 87 10.45 8.22 1.51
C LYS A 87 10.85 7.14 0.50
N PRO A 88 12.15 6.87 0.32
CA PRO A 88 12.61 5.87 -0.65
C PRO A 88 11.95 4.49 -0.53
N VAL A 89 11.56 4.08 0.68
CA VAL A 89 11.00 2.73 0.94
C VAL A 89 9.49 2.72 1.22
N CYS A 90 8.85 3.88 1.41
CA CYS A 90 7.41 3.95 1.70
C CYS A 90 6.77 5.28 1.30
N TYR A 91 5.49 5.23 1.00
CA TYR A 91 4.68 6.36 0.55
C TYR A 91 3.29 6.29 1.18
N PHE A 92 2.74 7.44 1.55
CA PHE A 92 1.31 7.53 1.82
C PHE A 92 0.69 8.78 1.23
N ARG A 93 -0.55 8.65 0.77
CA ARG A 93 -1.40 9.73 0.29
C ARG A 93 -2.75 9.66 0.97
N TRP A 94 -3.31 10.82 1.30
CA TRP A 94 -4.69 10.92 1.75
C TRP A 94 -5.40 12.09 1.10
N ASP A 95 -6.71 11.97 0.96
CA ASP A 95 -7.54 13.04 0.43
C ASP A 95 -8.97 13.00 0.99
N GLY A 96 -9.72 14.07 0.74
CA GLY A 96 -11.16 14.15 1.03
C GLY A 96 -12.04 13.56 -0.06
N TYR A 97 -11.45 12.99 -1.11
CA TYR A 97 -12.15 12.40 -2.24
C TYR A 97 -11.37 11.19 -2.78
N ALA A 98 -12.07 10.29 -3.47
CA ALA A 98 -11.43 9.16 -4.15
C ALA A 98 -10.59 9.66 -5.34
N TYR A 99 -9.38 9.12 -5.50
CA TYR A 99 -8.51 9.38 -6.65
C TYR A 99 -8.23 8.10 -7.44
N LEU A 100 -8.06 8.25 -8.76
CA LEU A 100 -7.93 7.17 -9.74
C LEU A 100 -6.77 6.19 -9.39
N ASP A 101 -6.91 4.93 -9.81
CA ASP A 101 -6.03 3.76 -9.59
C ASP A 101 -6.00 3.18 -8.17
N ALA A 102 -6.28 3.97 -7.12
CA ALA A 102 -6.21 3.47 -5.74
C ALA A 102 -7.50 2.81 -5.24
N PHE A 103 -8.66 3.25 -5.75
CA PHE A 103 -9.98 2.80 -5.29
C PHE A 103 -10.79 2.09 -6.38
N ASP A 104 -10.21 1.83 -7.54
CA ASP A 104 -10.93 1.18 -8.65
C ASP A 104 -11.37 -0.26 -8.30
N ALA A 105 -10.66 -0.91 -7.36
CA ALA A 105 -11.08 -2.18 -6.77
C ALA A 105 -12.42 -2.11 -6.00
N PHE A 106 -12.89 -0.92 -5.61
CA PHE A 106 -14.22 -0.71 -5.01
C PHE A 106 -15.31 -0.42 -6.04
N ASN A 107 -14.95 0.06 -7.24
CA ASN A 107 -15.91 0.32 -8.33
C ASN A 107 -16.20 -0.94 -9.18
N ASP A 108 -15.37 -1.98 -9.11
CA ASP A 108 -15.57 -3.25 -9.81
C ASP A 108 -16.64 -4.17 -9.18
N THR A 109 -17.62 -3.62 -8.47
CA THR A 109 -18.81 -4.38 -8.03
C THR A 109 -19.75 -4.74 -9.20
N HIS A 110 -19.37 -4.48 -10.45
CA HIS A 110 -20.21 -4.80 -11.60
C HIS A 110 -19.58 -5.59 -12.75
N SER A 111 -18.40 -6.20 -12.59
CA SER A 111 -17.91 -7.25 -13.50
C SER A 111 -16.72 -8.02 -12.92
N ARG A 112 -16.96 -8.95 -12.00
CA ARG A 112 -16.05 -10.09 -11.86
C ARG A 112 -16.32 -11.02 -13.06
N PRO A 113 -15.36 -11.31 -13.94
CA PRO A 113 -15.51 -12.42 -14.87
C PRO A 113 -15.65 -13.70 -14.04
N THR A 114 -16.73 -14.44 -14.26
CA THR A 114 -16.92 -15.78 -13.72
C THR A 114 -15.66 -16.61 -13.99
N PRO A 115 -15.09 -17.34 -13.01
CA PRO A 115 -13.98 -18.24 -13.28
C PRO A 115 -14.44 -19.28 -14.30
N THR A 116 -13.85 -19.27 -15.49
CA THR A 116 -14.06 -20.33 -16.47
C THR A 116 -13.60 -21.65 -15.84
N PRO A 117 -14.38 -22.74 -15.92
CA PRO A 117 -13.95 -24.03 -15.39
C PRO A 117 -12.63 -24.46 -16.06
N PRO A 118 -11.70 -25.09 -15.31
CA PRO A 118 -10.45 -25.56 -15.89
C PRO A 118 -10.73 -26.61 -16.98
N PRO A 119 -9.97 -26.61 -18.08
CA PRO A 119 -10.09 -27.65 -19.10
C PRO A 119 -9.78 -29.04 -18.48
N PRO A 120 -10.39 -30.12 -19.00
CA PRO A 120 -10.12 -31.47 -18.52
C PRO A 120 -8.64 -31.84 -18.70
N PRO A 121 -8.06 -32.61 -17.77
CA PRO A 121 -6.66 -32.99 -17.85
C PRO A 121 -6.40 -33.90 -19.07
N PRO A 122 -5.28 -33.71 -19.79
CA PRO A 122 -4.86 -34.62 -20.84
C PRO A 122 -4.48 -36.00 -20.26
N PRO A 123 -4.61 -37.09 -21.07
CA PRO A 123 -4.26 -38.43 -20.63
C PRO A 123 -2.78 -38.55 -20.24
N PRO A 124 -2.43 -39.41 -19.26
CA PRO A 124 -1.05 -39.58 -18.81
C PRO A 124 -0.20 -40.21 -19.91
N PHE A 125 0.90 -39.54 -20.27
CA PHE A 125 1.95 -40.13 -21.08
C PHE A 125 2.82 -41.09 -20.24
N PRO A 126 3.31 -42.20 -20.83
CA PRO A 126 4.26 -43.08 -20.15
C PRO A 126 5.57 -42.35 -19.84
N ALA A 127 6.10 -42.56 -18.64
CA ALA A 127 7.34 -41.96 -18.16
C ALA A 127 8.57 -42.51 -18.93
N PRO A 128 9.46 -41.64 -19.43
CA PRO A 128 10.80 -42.04 -19.88
C PRO A 128 11.74 -42.30 -18.69
N PRO A 129 12.79 -43.14 -18.85
CA PRO A 129 13.76 -43.45 -17.81
C PRO A 129 14.68 -42.24 -17.47
N PRO A 130 15.23 -42.18 -16.25
CA PRO A 130 16.02 -41.04 -15.77
C PRO A 130 17.44 -40.99 -16.39
N PRO A 131 17.91 -39.81 -16.87
CA PRO A 131 19.31 -39.59 -17.23
C PRO A 131 20.20 -39.19 -16.02
N PRO A 132 21.53 -39.34 -16.14
CA PRO A 132 22.48 -39.19 -15.03
C PRO A 132 22.63 -37.76 -14.52
N GLN A 133 22.97 -37.64 -13.23
CA GLN A 133 23.35 -36.40 -12.56
C GLN A 133 24.72 -35.93 -13.04
N ASP A 134 24.80 -34.67 -13.49
CA ASP A 134 26.07 -33.95 -13.56
C ASP A 134 25.93 -32.61 -12.83
N GLY A 135 26.94 -32.34 -12.01
CA GLY A 135 26.97 -31.24 -11.07
C GLY A 135 27.57 -29.99 -11.70
N GLN A 136 26.94 -28.83 -11.49
CA GLN A 136 27.61 -27.57 -11.70
C GLN A 136 27.25 -26.58 -10.59
N LYS A 137 28.30 -26.10 -9.92
CA LYS A 137 28.29 -25.09 -8.86
C LYS A 137 28.06 -23.73 -9.53
N ILE A 138 27.06 -22.97 -9.07
CA ILE A 138 26.90 -21.56 -9.45
C ILE A 138 27.24 -20.70 -8.24
N ALA A 139 28.22 -19.81 -8.42
CA ALA A 139 28.71 -18.89 -7.41
C ALA A 139 27.73 -17.72 -7.24
N THR A 140 27.33 -17.46 -5.99
CA THR A 140 26.48 -16.32 -5.61
C THR A 140 27.33 -15.06 -5.47
N GLY A 141 27.19 -14.13 -6.41
CA GLY A 141 27.74 -12.77 -6.28
C GLY A 141 26.87 -11.91 -5.38
N ALA A 142 27.46 -11.26 -4.38
CA ALA A 142 26.77 -10.31 -3.51
C ALA A 142 26.54 -8.98 -4.23
N ILE A 143 25.28 -8.56 -4.39
CA ILE A 143 24.91 -7.23 -4.89
C ILE A 143 24.75 -6.32 -3.67
N VAL A 144 25.63 -5.34 -3.53
CA VAL A 144 25.52 -4.27 -2.52
C VAL A 144 24.75 -3.10 -3.14
N ALA A 145 23.50 -2.89 -2.72
CA ALA A 145 22.70 -1.75 -3.14
C ALA A 145 23.02 -0.53 -2.25
N ILE A 146 23.53 0.54 -2.85
CA ILE A 146 23.74 1.83 -2.18
C ILE A 146 22.44 2.62 -2.26
N ALA A 147 21.70 2.68 -1.14
CA ALA A 147 20.51 3.52 -1.03
C ALA A 147 20.92 4.97 -0.72
N VAL A 148 20.94 5.82 -1.75
CA VAL A 148 21.03 7.27 -1.56
C VAL A 148 19.65 7.78 -1.17
N SER A 149 19.48 8.15 0.10
CA SER A 149 18.22 8.68 0.63
C SER A 149 18.01 10.12 0.16
N SER A 150 17.28 10.29 -0.93
CA SER A 150 16.72 11.58 -1.34
C SER A 150 15.27 11.66 -0.87
N VAL A 151 15.02 12.51 0.13
CA VAL A 151 13.66 12.87 0.54
C VAL A 151 13.10 13.80 -0.53
N ILE A 152 12.20 13.30 -1.38
CA ILE A 152 11.52 14.12 -2.38
C ILE A 152 10.19 14.58 -1.79
N PHE A 153 10.10 15.87 -1.48
CA PHE A 153 8.84 16.53 -1.13
C PHE A 153 8.10 16.90 -2.42
N MET A 154 7.09 16.13 -2.81
CA MET A 154 6.14 16.56 -3.84
C MET A 154 4.98 17.27 -3.15
N VAL A 155 5.00 18.60 -3.19
CA VAL A 155 3.85 19.46 -2.84
C VAL A 155 3.07 19.70 -4.13
N SER A 156 1.89 19.11 -4.25
CA SER A 156 0.96 19.46 -5.34
C SER A 156 0.14 20.67 -4.90
N PHE A 157 0.19 21.75 -5.70
CA PHE A 157 -0.63 22.96 -5.57
C PHE A 157 -1.98 22.80 -6.27
#